data_AF-A0A0R2JLN9-F1
#
_entry.id   AF-A0A0R2JLN9-F1
#
_cell.length_a   1.000
_cell.length_b   1.000
_cell.length_c   1.000
_cell.angle_alpha   90.00
_cell.angle_beta   90.00
_cell.angle_gamma   90.00
#
_symmetry.space_group_name_H-M   'P 1'
#
loop_
_entity.id
_entity.type
_entity.pdbx_description
1 polymer ?
#
loop_
_entity_poly.entity_id
_entity_poly.type
_entity_poly.pdbx_seq_one_letter_code
_entity_poly.pdbx_strand_id
1 'polypeptide(L)' 'MVPWTMPPIIGPLMATGWDWRAAVWSAVELLLAGAMYFPFFKVAEKQMLIKEANDTNE' A
#
# COMPACT_ATOMS: atom_id res chain seq x y z
N MET A 1 12.10 -18.03 -9.97
CA MET A 1 12.16 -16.61 -9.56
C MET A 1 10.84 -15.98 -9.95
N VAL A 2 10.03 -15.57 -8.97
CA VAL A 2 8.77 -14.86 -9.25
C VAL A 2 9.13 -13.40 -9.55
N PRO A 3 8.76 -12.85 -10.73
CA PRO A 3 9.08 -11.47 -11.07
C PRO A 3 8.45 -10.49 -10.08
N TRP A 4 9.21 -9.47 -9.68
CA TRP A 4 8.80 -8.43 -8.73
C TRP A 4 7.65 -7.55 -9.24
N THR A 5 7.34 -7.63 -10.53
CA THR A 5 6.20 -6.96 -11.17
C THR A 5 4.90 -7.76 -11.07
N MET A 6 4.92 -8.98 -10.51
CA MET A 6 3.69 -9.75 -10.36
C MET A 6 2.74 -9.09 -9.35
N PRO A 7 1.43 -9.03 -9.65
CA PRO A 7 0.46 -8.45 -8.75
C PRO A 7 0.56 -9.12 -7.38
N PRO A 8 0.45 -8.35 -6.28
CA PRO A 8 0.73 -8.84 -4.93
C PRO A 8 -0.07 -10.09 -4.56
N ILE A 9 -1.25 -10.32 -5.15
CA ILE A 9 -2.04 -11.53 -4.90
C ILE A 9 -1.55 -12.74 -5.73
N ILE A 10 -1.08 -12.52 -6.95
CA ILE A 10 -0.71 -13.58 -7.91
C ILE A 10 0.74 -14.04 -7.71
N GLY A 11 1.63 -13.14 -7.27
CA GLY A 11 3.03 -13.45 -6.95
C GLY A 11 3.19 -14.59 -5.93
N PRO A 12 2.56 -14.50 -4.74
CA PRO A 12 2.60 -15.52 -3.70
C PRO A 12 1.95 -16.84 -4.16
N LEU A 13 0.84 -16.78 -4.91
CA LEU A 13 0.18 -17.96 -5.46
C LEU A 13 1.11 -18.78 -6.35
N MET A 14 1.87 -18.11 -7.21
CA MET A 14 2.84 -18.79 -8.08
C MET A 14 4.13 -19.17 -7.34
N ALA A 15 4.48 -18.48 -6.26
CA ALA A 15 5.62 -18.82 -5.41
C ALA A 15 5.39 -20.13 -4.61
N THR A 16 4.15 -20.42 -4.24
CA THR A 16 3.77 -21.60 -3.43
C THR A 16 3.13 -22.74 -4.22
N GLY A 17 3.00 -22.60 -5.55
CA GLY A 17 2.43 -23.67 -6.38
C GLY A 17 0.91 -23.78 -6.30
N TRP A 18 0.19 -22.65 -6.42
CA TRP A 18 -1.28 -22.53 -6.36
C TRP A 18 -1.92 -22.74 -4.98
N ASP A 19 -1.18 -22.52 -3.89
CA ASP A 19 -1.78 -22.56 -2.54
C ASP A 19 -2.52 -21.25 -2.21
N TRP A 20 -3.85 -21.33 -2.10
CA TRP A 20 -4.73 -20.20 -1.79
C TRP A 20 -4.40 -19.51 -0.45
N ARG A 21 -3.76 -20.20 0.49
CA ARG A 21 -3.32 -19.64 1.78
C ARG A 21 -2.31 -18.51 1.59
N ALA A 22 -1.46 -18.61 0.56
CA ALA A 22 -0.46 -17.58 0.25
C ALA A 22 -1.10 -16.29 -0.29
N ALA A 23 -2.19 -16.40 -1.04
CA ALA A 23 -2.96 -15.22 -1.48
C ALA A 23 -3.58 -14.48 -0.31
N VAL A 24 -4.18 -15.21 0.65
CA VAL A 24 -4.78 -14.62 1.84
C VAL A 24 -3.73 -13.90 2.68
N TRP A 25 -2.56 -14.53 2.88
CA TRP A 25 -1.46 -13.91 3.61
C TRP A 25 -1.04 -12.58 2.97
N SER A 26 -0.85 -12.55 1.65
CA SER A 26 -0.47 -11.32 0.96
C SER A 26 -1.56 -10.24 0.95
N ALA A 27 -2.84 -10.64 0.87
CA ALA A 27 -3.95 -9.69 1.01
C ALA A 27 -3.97 -9.03 2.40
N VAL A 28 -3.69 -9.81 3.46
CA VAL A 28 -3.55 -9.28 4.83
C VAL A 28 -2.35 -8.34 4.92
N GLU A 29 -1.21 -8.71 4.34
CA GLU A 29 -0.01 -7.88 4.33
C GLU A 29 -0.23 -6.53 3.61
N LEU A 30 -0.96 -6.55 2.49
CA LEU A 30 -1.37 -5.34 1.75
C LEU A 30 -2.28 -4.43 2.59
N LEU A 31 -3.26 -5.01 3.28
CA LEU A 31 -4.14 -4.28 4.19
C LEU A 31 -3.37 -3.69 5.38
N LEU A 32 -2.44 -4.46 5.96
CA LEU A 32 -1.62 -4.01 7.08
C LEU A 32 -0.72 -2.85 6.67
N ALA A 33 -0.07 -2.95 5.50
CA ALA A 33 0.74 -1.88 4.93
C ALA A 33 -0.10 -0.63 4.66
N GLY A 34 -1.30 -0.78 4.09
CA GLY A 34 -2.23 0.32 3.89
C GLY A 34 -2.65 0.98 5.20
N ALA A 35 -3.01 0.19 6.21
CA ALA A 35 -3.41 0.68 7.52
C ALA A 35 -2.28 1.39 8.27
N MET A 36 -1.05 0.85 8.21
CA MET A 36 0.13 1.51 8.77
C MET A 36 0.50 2.79 8.03
N TYR A 37 0.31 2.85 6.71
CA TYR A 37 0.62 4.04 5.91
C TYR A 37 -0.43 5.14 6.03
N PHE A 38 -1.69 4.78 6.30
CA PHE A 38 -2.81 5.71 6.43
C PHE A 38 -2.56 6.92 7.37
N PRO A 39 -2.06 6.77 8.60
CA PRO A 39 -1.77 7.91 9.46
C PRO A 39 -0.69 8.84 8.88
N PHE A 40 0.34 8.29 8.24
CA PHE A 40 1.39 9.10 7.59
C PHE A 40 0.84 9.87 6.40
N PHE A 41 0.02 9.22 5.58
CA PHE A 41 -0.65 9.84 4.46
C PHE A 41 -1.51 11.03 4.90
N LYS A 42 -2.32 10.86 5.95
CA LYS A 42 -3.17 11.93 6.51
C LYS A 42 -2.38 13.13 7.03
N VAL A 43 -1.20 12.90 7.63
CA VAL A 43 -0.31 13.98 8.08
C VAL A 43 0.30 14.73 6.89
N ALA A 44 0.76 14.01 5.88
CA ALA A 44 1.30 14.62 4.66
C ALA A 44 0.26 15.46 3.90
N GLU A 45 -0.96 14.93 3.74
CA GLU A 45 -2.10 15.63 3.13
C GLU A 45 -2.41 16.93 3.89
N LYS A 46 -2.49 16.88 5.23
CA LYS A 46 -2.75 18.07 6.04
C LYS A 46 -1.67 19.15 5.86
N GLN A 47 -0.40 18.77 5.75
CA GLN A 47 0.69 19.73 5.54
C GLN A 47 0.61 20.40 4.16
N MET A 48 0.28 19.64 3.12
CA MET A 48 0.09 20.18 1.76
C MET A 48 -1.09 21.15 1.70
N LEU A 49 -2.23 20.80 2.30
CA LEU A 49 -3.41 21.68 2.33
C LEU A 49 -3.13 23.00 3.08
N ILE A 50 -2.38 22.95 4.19
CA ILE A 50 -1.96 24.16 4.91
C ILE A 50 -1.02 25.00 4.03
N LYS A 51 -0.14 24.37 3.27
CA LYS A 51 0.78 25.07 2.37
C LYS A 51 0.05 25.76 1.22
N GLU A 52 -0.86 25.06 0.55
CA GLU A 52 -1.73 25.62 -0.50
C GLU A 52 -2.61 26.77 0.03
N ALA A 53 -3.14 26.62 1.25
CA ALA A 53 -3.93 27.68 1.88
C ALA A 53 -3.09 28.92 2.19
N ASN A 54 -1.82 28.77 2.61
CA ASN A 54 -0.96 29.94 2.86
C ASN A 54 -0.49 30.61 1.56
N ASP A 55 -0.15 29.84 0.52
CA ASP A 55 0.26 30.39 -0.81
C ASP A 55 -0.85 31.22 -1.48
N THR A 56 -2.12 30.95 -1.17
CA THR A 56 -3.26 31.70 -1.75
C THR A 56 -3.53 33.03 -1.02
N ASN A 57 -2.96 33.24 0.16
CA ASN A 57 -3.20 34.44 1.00
C ASN A 57 -2.08 35.49 0.91
N GLU A 58 -1.13 35.33 -0.03
CA GLU A 58 -0.11 36.33 -0.40
C GLU A 58 -0.45 36.98 -1.75
#